data_AF-A0A927L874-F1
#
_entry.id   AF-A0A927L874-F1
#
_cell.length_a   1.000
_cell.length_b   1.000
_cell.length_c   1.000
_cell.angle_alpha   90.00
_cell.angle_beta   90.00
_cell.angle_gamma   90.00
#
_symmetry.space_group_name_H-M   'P 1'
#
loop_
_entity.id
_entity.type
_entity.pdbx_description
1 polymer ?
#
loop_
_entity_poly.entity_id
_entity_poly.type
_entity_poly.pdbx_seq_one_letter_code
_entity_poly.pdbx_strand_id
1 'polypeptide(L)' 'MSDQLAWFKSSHSDNEGGDCVEVALSHARLTVHVRDSKNPTGPTLTLPAPAWAAFIAAGQPGA' A
#
# COMPACT_ATOMS: atom_id res chain seq x y z
N MET A 1 -14.09 -5.10 17.48
CA MET A 1 -13.67 -5.90 16.32
C MET A 1 -12.49 -5.18 15.70
N SER A 2 -11.27 -5.59 16.02
CA SER A 2 -10.05 -4.93 15.55
C SER A 2 -9.99 -5.06 14.03
N ASP A 3 -9.91 -3.93 13.34
CA ASP A 3 -9.76 -3.82 11.89
C ASP A 3 -8.36 -4.36 11.53
N GLN A 4 -8.22 -5.69 11.49
CA GLN A 4 -6.95 -6.35 11.20
C GLN A 4 -6.65 -6.15 9.72
N LEU A 5 -5.68 -5.28 9.45
CA LEU A 5 -5.21 -5.02 8.10
C LEU A 5 -4.58 -6.29 7.52
N ALA A 6 -5.17 -6.79 6.42
CA ALA A 6 -4.62 -7.89 5.65
C ALA A 6 -3.57 -7.35 4.67
N TRP A 7 -2.29 -7.48 5.05
CA TRP A 7 -1.15 -7.03 4.27
C TRP A 7 -0.80 -8.02 3.16
N PHE A 8 -0.55 -7.50 1.97
CA PHE A 8 0.00 -8.27 0.85
C PHE A 8 1.19 -7.53 0.24
N LYS A 9 2.19 -8.31 -0.18
CA LYS A 9 3.43 -7.80 -0.77
C LYS A 9 3.22 -7.51 -2.26
N SER A 10 3.82 -6.42 -2.75
CA SER A 10 3.85 -6.12 -4.19
C SER A 10 4.60 -7.21 -4.95
N SER A 11 4.14 -7.53 -6.18
CA SER A 11 4.82 -8.43 -7.10
C SER A 11 6.14 -7.88 -7.63
N HIS A 12 6.39 -6.58 -7.47
CA HIS A 12 7.67 -5.94 -7.82
C HIS A 12 8.68 -5.95 -6.67
N SER A 13 8.31 -6.52 -5.51
CA SER A 13 9.16 -6.55 -4.32
C SER A 13 9.89 -7.88 -4.18
N ASP A 14 10.97 -8.02 -4.93
CA ASP A 14 11.84 -9.20 -4.89
C ASP A 14 12.95 -9.13 -3.84
N ASN A 15 13.48 -10.30 -3.48
CA ASN A 15 14.50 -10.48 -2.44
C ASN A 15 15.92 -10.07 -2.89
N GLU A 16 16.08 -9.67 -4.16
CA GLU A 16 17.38 -9.35 -4.77
C GLU A 16 17.82 -7.89 -4.55
N GLY A 17 17.15 -7.16 -3.67
CA GLY A 17 17.53 -5.80 -3.27
C GLY A 17 16.66 -4.68 -3.83
N GLY A 18 15.57 -5.00 -4.54
CA GLY A 18 14.59 -4.03 -5.05
C GLY A 18 13.65 -3.42 -4.00
N ASP A 19 12.79 -2.52 -4.48
CA ASP A 19 11.79 -1.78 -3.70
C ASP A 19 10.84 -2.73 -2.95
N CYS A 20 10.67 -2.52 -1.65
CA CYS A 20 9.95 -3.42 -0.75
C CYS A 20 8.67 -2.77 -0.22
N VAL A 21 7.52 -3.06 -0.85
CA VAL A 21 6.24 -2.44 -0.51
C VAL A 21 5.20 -3.50 -0.16
N GLU A 22 4.52 -3.29 0.96
CA GLU A 22 3.28 -3.99 1.32
C GLU A 22 2.10 -3.02 1.34
N VAL A 23 0.93 -3.52 0.95
CA VAL A 23 -0.32 -2.76 0.91
C VAL A 23 -1.41 -3.52 1.69
N ALA A 24 -2.30 -2.79 2.36
CA ALA A 24 -3.51 -3.35 2.95
C ALA A 24 -4.73 -2.44 2.69
N LEU A 25 -5.90 -3.05 2.52
CA LEU A 25 -7.15 -2.34 2.25
C LEU A 25 -8.08 -2.44 3.46
N SER A 26 -8.41 -1.29 4.07
CA SER A 26 -9.51 -1.21 5.05
C SER A 26 -10.78 -0.79 4.33
N HIS A 27 -11.66 -1.75 4.08
CA HIS A 27 -12.97 -1.51 3.46
C HIS A 27 -13.90 -0.74 4.39
N ALA A 28 -13.81 -0.99 5.71
CA ALA A 28 -14.62 -0.30 6.70
C ALA A 28 -14.34 1.21 6.76
N ARG A 29 -13.08 1.61 6.49
CA ARG A 29 -12.65 3.01 6.52
C ARG A 29 -12.41 3.61 5.14
N LEU A 30 -12.58 2.82 4.07
CA LEU A 30 -12.26 3.20 2.69
C LEU A 30 -10.85 3.81 2.57
N THR A 31 -9.86 3.12 3.17
CA THR A 31 -8.47 3.56 3.17
C THR A 31 -7.52 2.48 2.66
N VAL A 32 -6.44 2.94 2.05
CA VAL A 32 -5.30 2.14 1.58
C VAL A 32 -4.12 2.44 2.48
N HIS A 33 -3.54 1.39 3.05
CA HIS A 33 -2.36 1.47 3.89
C HIS A 33 -1.15 0.96 3.11
N VAL A 34 -0.04 1.69 3.17
CA VAL A 34 1.22 1.34 2.49
C VAL A 34 2.35 1.39 3.49
N ARG A 35 3.20 0.37 3.51
CA ARG A 35 4.40 0.33 4.36
C ARG A 35 5.58 -0.32 3.65
N ASP A 36 6.77 -0.06 4.18
CA ASP A 36 7.97 -0.78 3.82
C ASP A 36 7.92 -2.21 4.37
N SER A 37 8.04 -3.21 3.49
CA SER A 37 8.06 -4.62 3.90
C SER A 37 9.27 -4.94 4.79
N LYS A 38 10.38 -4.20 4.63
CA LYS A 38 11.60 -4.40 5.41
C LYS A 38 11.52 -3.78 6.81
N ASN A 39 10.54 -2.89 7.05
CA ASN A 39 10.29 -2.28 8.35
C ASN A 39 8.80 -2.31 8.73
N PRO A 40 8.22 -3.50 9.01
CA PRO A 40 6.78 -3.67 9.28
C PRO A 40 6.25 -2.90 10.49
N THR A 41 7.13 -2.56 11.43
CA THR A 41 6.84 -1.78 12.64
C THR A 41 7.05 -0.28 12.46
N GLY A 42 7.55 0.14 11.30
CA GLY A 42 7.78 1.53 10.97
C GLY A 42 6.50 2.29 10.62
N PRO A 43 6.65 3.55 10.19
CA PRO A 43 5.53 4.39 9.76
C PRO A 43 4.74 3.74 8.61
N THR A 44 3.42 3.89 8.66
CA THR A 44 2.50 3.46 7.60
C THR A 44 1.84 4.68 6.97
N LEU A 45 1.90 4.79 5.66
CA LEU A 45 1.14 5.79 4.92
C LEU A 45 -0.32 5.32 4.83
N THR A 46 -1.26 6.17 5.22
CA THR A 46 -2.70 5.88 5.14
C THR A 46 -3.35 6.89 4.19
N LEU A 47 -3.95 6.38 3.12
CA LEU A 47 -4.53 7.19 2.05
C LEU A 47 -6.03 6.90 1.96
N PRO A 48 -6.89 7.92 1.84
CA PRO A 48 -8.27 7.70 1.41
C PRO A 48 -8.31 7.05 0.03
N ALA A 49 -9.29 6.16 -0.20
CA ALA A 49 -9.50 5.52 -1.50
C ALA A 49 -9.45 6.47 -2.72
N PRO A 50 -10.08 7.67 -2.71
CA PRO A 50 -10.00 8.57 -3.86
C PRO A 50 -8.58 9.13 -4.09
N ALA A 51 -7.80 9.36 -3.04
CA ALA A 51 -6.42 9.83 -3.17
C ALA A 51 -5.51 8.74 -3.76
N TRP A 52 -5.72 7.48 -3.33
CA TRP A 52 -5.03 6.34 -3.93
C TRP A 52 -5.36 6.17 -5.41
N ALA A 53 -6.65 6.26 -5.78
CA ALA A 53 -7.07 6.17 -7.18
C ALA A 53 -6.44 7.27 -8.05
N ALA A 54 -6.44 8.51 -7.57
CA ALA A 54 -5.80 9.63 -8.26
C ALA A 54 -4.28 9.42 -8.42
N PHE A 55 -3.61 8.90 -7.39
CA PHE A 55 -2.19 8.57 -7.44
C PHE A 55 -1.87 7.54 -8.52
N ILE A 56 -2.64 6.45 -8.59
CA ILE A 56 -2.46 5.42 -9.63
C ILE A 56 -2.72 5.98 -11.03
N ALA A 57 -3.80 6.77 -11.19
CA ALA A 57 -4.12 7.40 -12.47
C ALA A 57 -3.00 8.33 -12.98
N ALA A 58 -2.33 9.05 -12.08
CA ALA A 58 -1.19 9.90 -12.43
C ALA A 58 0.08 9.09 -12.76
N GLY A 59 0.21 7.86 -12.25
CA GLY A 59 1.40 7.02 -12.45
C GLY A 59 1.36 6.10 -13.67
N GLN A 60 0.19 5.90 -14.30
CA GLN A 60 0.09 5.08 -15.51
C GLN A 60 0.58 5.86 -16.74
N PRO A 61 1.54 5.34 -17.53
CA PRO A 61 1.95 5.99 -18.76
C PRO A 61 0.79 5.96 -19.76
N GLY A 62 0.28 7.14 -20.12
CA GLY A 62 -0.80 7.32 -21.11
C GLY A 62 -2.03 8.12 -20.65
N ALA A 63 -2.00 8.76 -19.47
CA ALA A 63 -2.98 9.79 -19.11
C ALA A 63 -2.66 11.15 -19.74
#